data_AF-A0AAE1GNW1-F1
#
_entry.id   AF-A0AAE1GNW1-F1
#
_cell.length_a   1.000
_cell.length_b   1.000
_cell.length_c   1.000
_cell.angle_alpha   90.00
_cell.angle_beta   90.00
_cell.angle_gamma   90.00
#
_symmetry.space_group_name_H-M   'P 1'
#
loop_
_entity.id
_entity.type
_entity.pdbx_description
1 polymer ?
#
loop_
_entity_poly.entity_id
_entity_poly.type
_entity_poly.pdbx_seq_one_letter_code
_entity_poly.pdbx_strand_id
1 'polypeptide(L)'
;MEPTILSSLLLFLLRPSQDTEVVIIHDYTSGVKELVESLSERWGATTILTATPAPDLSQLLVALTSFHTNDLRYMVLLCSANTTRTVFDMVSHHNFESRRVRWLMVWEKPTLAVTNLLYSMREGSMVVEHNTAFISGMVGTEIYVIINGRHLYHLSRNTFNPQPYGIVCPSGAPYTPILNLMLGRMVHAGLVSKWHMDEVNKIKQNAGQKEGTYVGQGRVGVRPLALDHLQGAFYILGCGALLATNVLFTEALTLLV
;
A
#
# COMPACT_ATOMS: atom_id res chain seq x y z
N MET A 1 -8.41 20.24 -6.18
CA MET A 1 -6.97 20.31 -6.50
C MET A 1 -6.88 20.74 -7.96
N GLU A 2 -5.98 21.64 -8.33
CA GLU A 2 -5.85 22.07 -9.72
C GLU A 2 -5.35 20.90 -10.59
N PRO A 3 -5.97 20.62 -11.77
CA PRO A 3 -5.60 19.47 -12.62
C PRO A 3 -4.11 19.42 -12.99
N THR A 4 -3.50 20.59 -13.17
CA THR A 4 -2.08 20.78 -13.50
C THR A 4 -1.13 20.31 -12.41
N ILE A 5 -1.48 20.54 -11.14
CA ILE A 5 -0.70 20.09 -9.97
C ILE A 5 -0.80 18.57 -9.86
N LEU A 6 -2.01 18.04 -10.04
CA LEU A 6 -2.25 16.60 -9.95
C LEU A 6 -1.53 15.84 -11.06
N SER A 7 -1.56 16.32 -12.32
CA SER A 7 -0.82 15.68 -13.42
C SER A 7 0.69 15.67 -13.17
N SER A 8 1.24 16.77 -12.65
CA SER A 8 2.66 16.88 -12.31
C SER A 8 3.06 15.92 -11.19
N LEU A 9 2.19 15.76 -10.18
CA LEU A 9 2.39 14.82 -9.08
C LEU A 9 2.30 13.37 -9.55
N LEU A 10 1.36 13.05 -10.44
CA LEU A 10 1.21 11.72 -11.04
C LEU A 10 2.43 11.30 -11.87
N LEU A 11 2.98 12.23 -12.67
CA LEU A 11 4.23 12.02 -13.40
C LEU A 11 5.40 11.73 -12.47
N PHE A 12 5.50 12.49 -11.37
CA PHE A 12 6.54 12.30 -10.38
C PHE A 12 6.44 10.94 -9.67
N LEU A 13 5.23 10.52 -9.32
CA LEU A 13 4.99 9.27 -8.59
C LEU A 13 5.20 8.03 -9.45
N LEU A 14 4.72 8.04 -10.70
CA LEU A 14 4.66 6.83 -11.52
C LEU A 14 5.92 6.63 -12.35
N ARG A 15 6.61 7.71 -12.76
CA ARG A 15 7.78 7.69 -13.67
C ARG A 15 7.70 6.55 -14.70
N PRO A 16 6.65 6.50 -15.54
CA PRO A 16 6.48 5.40 -16.48
C PRO A 16 7.69 5.34 -17.42
N SER A 17 8.28 4.16 -17.55
CA SER A 17 9.29 3.91 -18.58
C SER A 17 8.60 3.74 -19.94
N GLN A 18 9.35 3.78 -21.05
CA GLN A 18 8.77 3.61 -22.39
C GLN A 18 8.04 2.26 -22.56
N ASP A 19 8.43 1.26 -21.78
CA ASP A 19 7.84 -0.09 -21.81
C ASP A 19 6.70 -0.27 -20.80
N THR A 20 6.30 0.79 -20.09
CA THR A 20 5.25 0.72 -19.06
C THR A 20 3.92 1.17 -19.62
N GLU A 21 2.99 0.24 -19.71
CA GLU A 21 1.61 0.53 -20.09
C GLU A 21 0.85 1.18 -18.92
N VAL A 22 0.22 2.31 -19.18
CA VAL A 22 -0.60 3.02 -18.20
C VAL A 22 -2.06 2.95 -18.61
N VAL A 23 -2.88 2.35 -17.76
CA VAL A 23 -4.33 2.26 -17.97
C VAL A 23 -5.01 3.28 -17.07
N ILE A 24 -5.68 4.25 -17.68
CA ILE A 24 -6.44 5.27 -16.96
C ILE A 24 -7.92 4.90 -17.03
N ILE A 25 -8.54 4.66 -15.88
CA ILE A 25 -9.97 4.41 -15.76
C ILE A 25 -10.61 5.66 -15.16
N HIS A 26 -11.60 6.26 -15.83
CA HIS A 26 -12.24 7.47 -15.33
C HIS A 26 -13.77 7.45 -15.49
N ASP A 27 -14.50 8.11 -14.59
CA ASP A 27 -15.90 8.45 -14.83
C ASP A 27 -16.01 9.90 -15.31
N TYR A 28 -16.77 10.17 -16.38
CA TYR A 28 -16.85 11.45 -17.11
C TYR A 28 -17.40 12.62 -16.27
N THR A 29 -16.67 13.04 -15.25
CA THR A 29 -16.88 14.32 -14.58
C THR A 29 -16.04 15.39 -15.30
N SER A 30 -16.58 16.60 -15.47
CA SER A 30 -16.00 17.63 -16.35
C SER A 30 -14.54 17.99 -16.01
N GLY A 31 -14.17 17.97 -14.72
CA GLY A 31 -12.80 18.26 -14.28
C GLY A 31 -11.79 17.12 -14.48
N VAL A 32 -12.25 15.87 -14.63
CA VAL A 32 -11.35 14.71 -14.83
C VAL A 32 -10.92 14.61 -16.29
N LYS A 33 -11.75 15.07 -17.23
CA LYS A 33 -11.44 15.00 -18.67
C LYS A 33 -10.14 15.74 -19.03
N GLU A 34 -10.00 16.99 -18.60
CA GLU A 34 -8.80 17.81 -18.86
C GLU A 34 -7.54 17.17 -18.24
N LEU A 35 -7.67 16.56 -17.07
CA LEU A 35 -6.58 15.83 -16.42
C LEU A 35 -6.18 14.60 -17.24
N VAL A 36 -7.15 13.79 -17.67
CA VAL A 36 -6.90 12.58 -18.47
C VAL A 36 -6.23 12.93 -19.81
N GLU A 37 -6.71 13.97 -20.49
CA GLU A 37 -6.10 14.47 -21.72
C GLU A 37 -4.65 14.91 -21.47
N SER A 38 -4.41 15.72 -20.43
CA SER A 38 -3.06 16.15 -20.05
C SER A 38 -2.13 15.00 -19.69
N LEU A 39 -2.63 13.93 -19.06
CA LEU A 39 -1.85 12.73 -18.76
C LEU A 39 -1.53 11.94 -20.02
N SER A 40 -2.51 11.75 -20.91
CA SER A 40 -2.34 11.01 -22.16
C SER A 40 -1.36 11.67 -23.14
N GLU A 41 -1.29 13.00 -23.16
CA GLU A 41 -0.30 13.72 -23.96
C GLU A 41 1.13 13.51 -23.44
N ARG A 42 1.28 13.30 -22.13
CA ARG A 42 2.59 13.18 -21.46
C ARG A 42 3.05 11.73 -21.29
N TRP A 43 2.14 10.77 -21.35
CA TRP A 43 2.43 9.34 -21.23
C TRP A 43 2.28 8.65 -22.58
N GLY A 44 3.38 8.10 -23.11
CA GLY A 44 3.41 7.55 -24.47
C GLY A 44 2.45 6.37 -24.70
N ALA A 45 2.46 5.37 -23.84
CA ALA A 45 1.61 4.17 -23.95
C ALA A 45 0.47 4.22 -22.93
N THR A 46 -0.56 5.02 -23.23
CA THR A 46 -1.72 5.19 -22.33
C THR A 46 -2.98 4.62 -22.94
N THR A 47 -3.64 3.69 -22.25
CA THR A 47 -4.99 3.25 -22.60
C THR A 47 -6.00 3.92 -21.70
N ILE A 48 -6.94 4.67 -22.29
CA ILE A 48 -8.00 5.36 -21.55
C ILE A 48 -9.26 4.51 -21.62
N LEU A 49 -9.77 4.12 -20.45
CA LEU A 49 -11.02 3.42 -20.28
C LEU A 49 -12.02 4.32 -19.58
N THR A 50 -13.17 4.51 -20.20
CA THR A 50 -14.26 5.23 -19.58
C THR A 50 -15.12 4.25 -18.78
N ALA A 51 -15.22 4.48 -17.47
CA ALA A 51 -16.20 3.82 -16.62
C ALA A 51 -17.46 4.67 -16.56
N THR A 52 -18.50 4.25 -17.28
CA THR A 52 -19.84 4.85 -17.13
C THR A 52 -20.53 4.28 -15.89
N PRO A 53 -21.37 5.07 -15.19
CA PRO A 53 -22.07 4.63 -13.98
C PRO A 53 -23.17 3.58 -14.24
N ALA A 54 -23.41 3.20 -15.51
CA ALA A 54 -24.34 2.17 -15.95
C ALA A 54 -23.56 1.03 -16.65
N PRO A 55 -24.06 -0.22 -16.63
CA PRO A 55 -23.24 -1.42 -16.67
C PRO A 55 -22.83 -1.77 -18.11
N ASP A 56 -21.75 -1.19 -18.60
CA ASP A 56 -20.97 -1.81 -19.68
C ASP A 56 -19.59 -2.23 -19.17
N LEU A 57 -19.61 -2.81 -17.97
CA LEU A 57 -18.48 -3.45 -17.28
C LEU A 57 -17.85 -4.56 -18.13
N SER A 58 -18.59 -5.11 -19.09
CA SER A 58 -18.11 -6.05 -20.10
C SER A 58 -17.00 -5.44 -20.97
N GLN A 59 -17.12 -4.18 -21.39
CA GLN A 59 -16.08 -3.51 -22.19
C GLN A 59 -14.83 -3.26 -21.36
N LEU A 60 -15.00 -2.87 -20.10
CA LEU A 60 -13.90 -2.77 -19.15
C LEU A 60 -13.23 -4.13 -19.00
N LEU A 61 -14.00 -5.19 -18.79
CA LEU A 61 -13.49 -6.55 -18.65
C LEU A 61 -12.73 -7.00 -19.90
N VAL A 62 -13.28 -6.78 -21.09
CA VAL A 62 -12.65 -7.14 -22.38
C VAL A 62 -11.35 -6.36 -22.58
N ALA A 63 -11.33 -5.07 -22.24
CA ALA A 63 -10.10 -4.29 -22.24
C ALA A 63 -9.09 -4.91 -21.25
N LEU A 64 -9.51 -5.16 -20.01
CA LEU A 64 -8.66 -5.73 -18.95
C LEU A 64 -8.09 -7.11 -19.30
N THR A 65 -8.88 -7.99 -19.94
CA THR A 65 -8.44 -9.31 -20.40
C THR A 65 -7.53 -9.24 -21.62
N SER A 66 -7.67 -8.21 -22.46
CA SER A 66 -6.86 -8.08 -23.70
C SER A 66 -5.40 -7.73 -23.43
N PHE A 67 -5.08 -7.20 -22.25
CA PHE A 67 -3.72 -6.84 -21.91
C PHE A 67 -2.87 -8.06 -21.52
N HIS A 68 -1.75 -8.30 -22.20
CA HIS A 68 -0.83 -9.41 -21.96
C HIS A 68 -0.10 -9.36 -20.61
N THR A 69 -0.29 -10.37 -19.76
CA THR A 69 0.12 -10.45 -18.33
C THR A 69 1.61 -10.27 -18.00
N ASN A 70 2.47 -10.04 -19.00
CA ASN A 70 3.91 -10.01 -18.81
C ASN A 70 4.47 -8.62 -18.44
N ASP A 71 3.83 -7.53 -18.83
CA ASP A 71 4.38 -6.19 -18.63
C ASP A 71 3.93 -5.52 -17.32
N LEU A 72 4.79 -4.67 -16.76
CA LEU A 72 4.49 -3.90 -15.56
C LEU A 72 3.48 -2.80 -15.92
N ARG A 73 2.41 -2.67 -15.14
CA ARG A 73 1.31 -1.74 -15.45
C ARG A 73 1.03 -0.80 -14.31
N TYR A 74 0.76 0.46 -14.67
CA TYR A 74 0.13 1.40 -13.76
C TYR A 74 -1.36 1.49 -14.10
N MET A 75 -2.21 1.22 -13.12
CA MET A 75 -3.65 1.44 -13.23
C MET A 75 -4.02 2.67 -12.42
N VAL A 76 -4.45 3.72 -13.10
CA VAL A 76 -4.84 5.00 -12.49
C VAL A 76 -6.36 5.10 -12.53
N LEU A 77 -7.00 5.13 -11.37
CA LEU A 77 -8.46 5.27 -11.25
C LEU A 77 -8.81 6.68 -10.83
N LEU A 78 -9.55 7.35 -11.70
CA LEU A 78 -10.07 8.70 -11.57
C LEU A 78 -11.61 8.62 -11.60
N CYS A 79 -12.18 7.93 -10.61
CA CYS A 79 -13.61 7.66 -10.58
C CYS A 79 -14.25 8.13 -9.26
N SER A 80 -15.57 8.32 -9.26
CA SER A 80 -16.38 8.41 -8.06
C SER A 80 -16.28 7.13 -7.21
N ALA A 81 -16.53 7.26 -5.91
CA ALA A 81 -16.39 6.17 -4.93
C ALA A 81 -17.20 4.92 -5.30
N ASN A 82 -18.42 5.11 -5.82
CA ASN A 82 -19.29 3.99 -6.21
C ASN A 82 -18.71 3.24 -7.41
N THR A 83 -18.26 3.97 -8.43
CA THR A 83 -17.61 3.38 -9.61
C THR A 83 -16.30 2.69 -9.23
N THR A 84 -15.47 3.31 -8.37
CA THR A 84 -14.24 2.68 -7.88
C THR A 84 -14.51 1.35 -7.20
N ARG A 85 -15.55 1.28 -6.35
CA ARG A 85 -15.94 0.03 -5.70
C ARG A 85 -16.30 -1.05 -6.71
N THR A 86 -17.15 -0.73 -7.68
CA THR A 86 -17.58 -1.69 -8.70
C THR A 86 -16.40 -2.18 -9.55
N VAL A 87 -15.48 -1.30 -9.93
CA VAL A 87 -14.25 -1.67 -10.65
C VAL A 87 -13.40 -2.59 -9.79
N PHE A 88 -13.24 -2.28 -8.51
CA PHE A 88 -12.42 -3.08 -7.62
C PHE A 88 -13.02 -4.46 -7.32
N ASP A 89 -14.32 -4.54 -7.04
CA ASP A 89 -15.04 -5.79 -6.86
C ASP A 89 -14.89 -6.67 -8.12
N MET A 90 -14.93 -6.09 -9.32
CA MET A 90 -14.70 -6.81 -10.57
C MET A 90 -13.27 -7.31 -10.71
N VAL A 91 -12.29 -6.45 -10.46
CA VAL A 91 -10.85 -6.74 -10.53
C VAL A 91 -10.50 -7.90 -9.60
N SER A 92 -11.02 -7.84 -8.37
CA SER A 92 -10.85 -8.87 -7.36
C SER A 92 -11.52 -10.18 -7.78
N HIS A 93 -12.77 -10.12 -8.26
CA HIS A 93 -13.52 -11.30 -8.69
C HIS A 93 -12.87 -12.05 -9.87
N HIS A 94 -12.15 -11.33 -10.74
CA HIS A 94 -11.47 -11.91 -11.90
C HIS A 94 -9.96 -12.13 -11.70
N ASN A 95 -9.46 -11.99 -10.46
CA ASN A 95 -8.04 -12.17 -10.12
C ASN A 95 -7.08 -11.29 -10.96
N PHE A 96 -7.48 -10.06 -11.28
CA PHE A 96 -6.59 -9.09 -11.93
C PHE A 96 -5.57 -8.45 -10.94
N GLU A 97 -5.62 -8.85 -9.67
CA GLU A 97 -4.66 -8.48 -8.62
C GLU A 97 -3.31 -9.18 -8.85
N SER A 98 -2.51 -8.68 -9.80
CA SER A 98 -1.14 -9.14 -10.03
C SER A 98 -0.13 -8.24 -9.32
N ARG A 99 0.96 -8.83 -8.80
CA ARG A 99 2.10 -8.09 -8.23
C ARG A 99 2.75 -7.10 -9.20
N ARG A 100 2.49 -7.24 -10.50
CA ARG A 100 3.00 -6.35 -11.56
C ARG A 100 2.08 -5.18 -11.86
N VAL A 101 0.88 -5.14 -11.29
CA VAL A 101 -0.08 -4.05 -11.45
C VAL A 101 0.00 -3.14 -10.23
N ARG A 102 0.32 -1.88 -10.46
CA ARG A 102 0.35 -0.84 -9.43
C ARG A 102 -0.89 0.02 -9.58
N TRP A 103 -1.74 -0.03 -8.56
CA TRP A 103 -2.97 0.73 -8.50
C TRP A 103 -2.73 2.10 -7.87
N LEU A 104 -3.17 3.15 -8.55
CA LEU A 104 -3.20 4.49 -8.02
C LEU A 104 -4.62 5.03 -8.13
N MET A 105 -5.22 5.29 -6.97
CA MET A 105 -6.58 5.80 -6.90
C MET A 105 -6.55 7.27 -6.53
N VAL A 106 -7.26 8.08 -7.31
CA VAL A 106 -7.38 9.52 -7.09
C VAL A 106 -8.86 9.87 -7.08
N TRP A 107 -9.33 10.35 -5.93
CA TRP A 107 -10.71 10.77 -5.74
C TRP A 107 -10.81 12.28 -5.70
N GLU A 108 -11.83 12.83 -6.35
CA GLU A 108 -12.09 14.28 -6.36
C GLU A 108 -12.50 14.80 -4.97
N LYS A 109 -13.29 14.01 -4.24
CA LYS A 109 -13.79 14.36 -2.91
C LYS A 109 -13.75 13.15 -1.96
N PRO A 110 -13.26 13.32 -0.72
CA PRO A 110 -13.40 12.30 0.30
C PRO A 110 -14.89 12.18 0.66
N THR A 111 -15.56 11.15 0.17
CA THR A 111 -16.93 10.82 0.59
C THR A 111 -16.88 9.73 1.66
N LEU A 112 -17.93 9.64 2.49
CA LEU A 112 -18.13 8.53 3.43
C LEU A 112 -18.03 7.16 2.74
N ALA A 113 -18.40 7.08 1.46
CA ALA A 113 -18.25 5.88 0.64
C ALA A 113 -16.78 5.56 0.35
N VAL A 114 -15.90 6.55 0.09
CA VAL A 114 -14.45 6.33 -0.01
C VAL A 114 -13.88 5.87 1.32
N THR A 115 -14.31 6.47 2.44
CA THR A 115 -13.85 6.04 3.76
C THR A 115 -14.24 4.59 4.04
N ASN A 116 -15.49 4.21 3.74
CA ASN A 116 -15.95 2.81 3.84
C ASN A 116 -15.26 1.89 2.85
N LEU A 117 -14.94 2.37 1.64
CA LEU A 117 -14.18 1.64 0.64
C LEU A 117 -12.76 1.37 1.13
N LEU A 118 -12.07 2.37 1.69
CA LEU A 118 -10.74 2.24 2.30
C LEU A 118 -10.80 1.30 3.51
N TYR A 119 -11.82 1.39 4.35
CA TYR A 119 -12.07 0.43 5.42
C TYR A 119 -12.31 -1.00 4.89
N SER A 120 -12.99 -1.17 3.75
CA SER A 120 -13.24 -2.47 3.11
C SER A 120 -12.04 -2.99 2.31
N MET A 121 -11.27 -2.09 1.70
CA MET A 121 -9.96 -2.30 1.07
C MET A 121 -8.88 -2.43 2.14
N ARG A 122 -9.21 -3.05 3.28
CA ARG A 122 -8.29 -3.77 4.16
C ARG A 122 -6.86 -3.21 4.13
N GLU A 123 -6.71 -1.90 4.43
CA GLU A 123 -5.54 -1.10 3.99
C GLU A 123 -4.18 -1.71 4.39
N GLY A 124 -4.15 -2.47 5.49
CA GLY A 124 -2.95 -3.22 5.88
C GLY A 124 -2.98 -4.73 5.69
N SER A 125 -4.03 -5.36 5.16
CA SER A 125 -3.91 -6.75 4.68
C SER A 125 -3.11 -6.79 3.39
N MET A 126 -3.30 -5.81 2.50
CA MET A 126 -2.52 -5.72 1.26
C MET A 126 -1.02 -5.61 1.50
N VAL A 127 -0.62 -4.85 2.52
CA VAL A 127 0.80 -4.71 2.91
C VAL A 127 1.41 -6.07 3.27
N VAL A 128 0.66 -6.92 3.98
CA VAL A 128 1.15 -8.25 4.44
C VAL A 128 1.00 -9.30 3.34
N GLU A 129 -0.15 -9.36 2.69
CA GLU A 129 -0.49 -10.39 1.68
C GLU A 129 0.31 -10.20 0.39
N HIS A 130 0.54 -8.95 -0.03
CA HIS A 130 1.11 -8.63 -1.33
C HIS A 130 2.53 -8.04 -1.26
N ASN A 131 3.09 -7.85 -0.06
CA ASN A 131 4.41 -7.23 0.14
C ASN A 131 4.53 -5.87 -0.56
N THR A 132 3.49 -5.04 -0.43
CA THR A 132 3.39 -3.71 -1.03
C THR A 132 3.54 -2.61 0.01
N ALA A 133 3.97 -1.42 -0.43
CA ALA A 133 3.99 -0.23 0.40
C ALA A 133 2.66 0.53 0.27
N PHE A 134 2.20 1.11 1.37
CA PHE A 134 0.96 1.89 1.41
C PHE A 134 1.20 3.24 2.13
N ILE A 135 0.53 4.29 1.64
CA ILE A 135 0.63 5.65 2.18
C ILE A 135 -0.74 6.05 2.70
N SER A 136 -0.84 6.35 3.99
CA SER A 136 -2.08 6.80 4.65
C SER A 136 -1.77 7.73 5.83
N GLY A 137 -2.82 8.20 6.49
CA GLY A 137 -2.72 9.06 7.66
C GLY A 137 -2.04 8.36 8.83
N MET A 138 -0.98 8.96 9.38
CA MET A 138 -0.10 8.35 10.38
C MET A 138 -0.84 7.76 11.59
N VAL A 139 -1.82 8.49 12.13
CA VAL A 139 -2.59 8.05 13.31
C VAL A 139 -3.40 6.78 13.01
N GLY A 140 -4.10 6.75 11.86
CA GLY A 140 -4.88 5.60 11.44
C GLY A 140 -4.00 4.38 11.19
N THR A 141 -2.88 4.57 10.49
CA THR A 141 -1.92 3.49 10.22
C THR A 141 -1.28 2.96 11.51
N GLU A 142 -0.91 3.84 12.46
CA GLU A 142 -0.36 3.39 13.74
C GLU A 142 -1.34 2.53 14.53
N ILE A 143 -2.61 2.96 14.64
CA ILE A 143 -3.66 2.20 15.31
C ILE A 143 -3.83 0.83 14.64
N TYR A 144 -3.92 0.80 13.31
CA TYR A 144 -4.07 -0.42 12.55
C TYR A 144 -2.91 -1.40 12.78
N VAL A 145 -1.67 -0.90 12.73
CA VAL A 145 -0.46 -1.71 12.95
C VAL A 145 -0.42 -2.27 14.38
N ILE A 146 -0.89 -1.52 15.37
CA ILE A 146 -0.99 -2.01 16.75
C ILE A 146 -2.03 -3.14 16.84
N ILE A 147 -3.21 -2.96 16.23
CA ILE A 147 -4.29 -3.95 16.27
C ILE A 147 -3.87 -5.27 15.62
N ASN A 148 -3.13 -5.21 14.51
CA ASN A 148 -2.75 -6.39 13.72
C ASN A 148 -1.36 -6.95 14.09
N GLY A 149 -0.63 -6.29 14.99
CA GLY A 149 0.69 -6.72 15.44
C GLY A 149 1.83 -5.96 14.75
N ARG A 150 2.58 -5.19 15.54
CA ARG A 150 3.70 -4.35 15.07
C ARG A 150 4.82 -5.08 14.32
N HIS A 151 4.95 -6.39 14.51
CA HIS A 151 6.02 -7.20 13.90
C HIS A 151 5.79 -7.46 12.40
N LEU A 152 4.55 -7.30 11.91
CA LEU A 152 4.21 -7.52 10.50
C LEU A 152 4.41 -6.26 9.64
N TYR A 153 4.65 -5.10 10.26
CA TYR A 153 4.63 -3.81 9.58
C TYR A 153 5.86 -2.98 9.92
N HIS A 154 6.35 -2.23 8.94
CA HIS A 154 7.34 -1.18 9.15
C HIS A 154 6.71 0.18 8.88
N LEU A 155 6.56 1.01 9.92
CA LEU A 155 6.11 2.38 9.78
C LEU A 155 7.31 3.28 9.44
N SER A 156 7.17 4.10 8.40
CA SER A 156 8.16 5.15 8.10
C SER A 156 8.34 6.09 9.30
N ARG A 157 9.59 6.44 9.61
CA ARG A 157 9.91 7.44 10.65
C ARG A 157 9.53 8.86 10.26
N ASN A 158 9.47 9.12 8.96
CA ASN A 158 9.20 10.44 8.41
C ASN A 158 7.81 10.46 7.77
N THR A 159 7.05 11.50 8.08
CA THR A 159 5.78 11.79 7.42
C THR A 159 6.06 12.50 6.09
N PHE A 160 5.56 11.94 4.99
CA PHE A 160 5.74 12.54 3.65
C PHE A 160 5.08 13.92 3.53
N ASN A 161 3.89 14.07 4.11
CA ASN A 161 3.14 15.33 4.14
C ASN A 161 2.50 15.51 5.52
N PRO A 162 3.05 16.36 6.40
CA PRO A 162 2.48 16.60 7.72
C PRO A 162 1.15 17.33 7.57
N GLN A 163 0.04 16.59 7.68
CA GLN A 163 -1.30 17.15 7.63
C GLN A 163 -1.84 17.38 9.05
N PRO A 164 -2.17 18.62 9.42
CA PRO A 164 -2.79 18.88 10.71
C PRO A 164 -4.26 18.41 10.69
N TYR A 165 -4.71 17.83 11.80
CA TYR A 165 -6.13 17.63 12.06
C TYR A 165 -6.70 18.88 12.73
N GLY A 166 -7.90 19.28 12.32
CA GLY A 166 -8.57 20.48 12.84
C GLY A 166 -10.07 20.32 12.91
N ILE A 167 -10.71 21.19 13.70
CA ILE A 167 -12.17 21.29 13.77
C ILE A 167 -12.62 22.25 12.68
N VAL A 168 -13.47 21.77 11.78
CA VAL A 168 -14.04 22.60 10.71
C VAL A 168 -15.18 23.44 11.28
N CYS A 169 -15.12 24.75 11.09
CA CYS A 169 -16.18 25.69 11.48
C CYS A 169 -16.70 26.43 10.24
N PRO A 170 -18.00 26.77 10.19
CA PRO A 170 -18.54 27.63 9.14
C PRO A 170 -17.82 28.99 9.10
N SER A 171 -17.73 29.56 7.90
CA SER A 171 -17.16 30.90 7.73
C SER A 171 -17.96 31.94 8.55
N GLY A 172 -17.26 32.82 9.26
CA GLY A 172 -17.88 33.84 10.10
C GLY A 172 -18.46 33.33 11.43
N ALA A 173 -18.25 32.06 11.79
CA ALA A 173 -18.74 31.54 13.06
C ALA A 173 -18.16 32.32 14.26
N PRO A 174 -19.00 32.84 15.18
CA PRO A 174 -18.57 33.73 16.26
C PRO A 174 -17.70 33.03 17.32
N TYR A 175 -17.76 31.70 17.38
CA TYR A 175 -17.00 30.88 18.33
C TYR A 175 -15.60 30.52 17.85
N THR A 176 -15.26 30.72 16.57
CA THR A 176 -13.95 30.33 16.01
C THR A 176 -12.75 30.89 16.79
N PRO A 177 -12.72 32.19 17.19
CA PRO A 177 -11.60 32.73 17.95
C PRO A 177 -11.43 32.08 19.33
N ILE A 178 -12.55 31.82 20.01
CA ILE A 178 -12.56 31.19 21.34
C ILE A 178 -12.09 29.74 21.22
N LEU A 179 -12.59 29.02 20.21
CA LEU A 179 -12.22 27.63 19.96
C LEU A 179 -10.73 27.50 19.63
N ASN A 180 -10.18 28.38 18.79
CA ASN A 180 -8.75 28.41 18.49
C ASN A 180 -7.90 28.70 19.73
N LEU A 181 -8.32 29.64 20.58
CA LEU A 181 -7.65 29.93 21.85
C LEU A 181 -7.63 28.70 22.77
N MET A 182 -8.77 28.00 22.90
CA MET A 182 -8.88 26.80 23.73
C MET A 182 -8.03 25.64 23.17
N LEU A 183 -8.09 25.39 21.86
CA LEU A 183 -7.26 24.38 21.21
C LEU A 183 -5.76 24.67 21.39
N GLY A 184 -5.35 25.93 21.21
CA GLY A 184 -3.98 26.36 21.46
C GLY A 184 -3.54 26.07 22.89
N ARG A 185 -4.37 26.41 23.89
CA ARG A 185 -4.10 26.08 25.30
C ARG A 185 -3.99 24.58 25.54
N MET A 186 -4.86 23.77 24.94
CA MET A 186 -4.81 22.30 25.08
C MET A 186 -3.53 21.71 24.48
N VAL A 187 -3.10 22.20 23.32
CA VAL A 187 -1.85 21.80 22.66
C VAL A 187 -0.65 22.22 23.52
N HIS A 188 -0.60 23.47 23.98
CA HIS A 188 0.49 23.95 24.85
C HIS A 188 0.56 23.24 26.20
N ALA A 189 -0.58 22.82 26.74
CA ALA A 189 -0.64 22.01 27.96
C ALA A 189 -0.27 20.53 27.73
N GLY A 190 0.00 20.10 26.48
CA GLY A 190 0.33 18.72 26.14
C GLY A 190 -0.85 17.74 26.23
N LEU A 191 -2.08 18.24 26.36
CA LEU A 191 -3.27 17.39 26.51
C LEU A 191 -3.51 16.52 25.27
N VAL A 192 -3.30 17.08 24.08
CA VAL A 192 -3.47 16.34 22.81
C VAL A 192 -2.50 15.16 22.73
N SER A 193 -1.23 15.38 23.06
CA SER A 193 -0.21 14.31 23.09
C SER A 193 -0.55 13.25 24.13
N LYS A 194 -1.01 13.67 25.32
CA LYS A 194 -1.46 12.76 26.37
C LYS A 194 -2.62 11.88 25.90
N TRP A 195 -3.68 12.48 25.35
CA TRP A 195 -4.85 11.73 24.87
C TRP A 195 -4.49 10.75 23.75
N HIS A 196 -3.63 11.17 22.82
CA HIS A 196 -3.13 10.28 21.79
C HIS A 196 -2.40 9.07 22.40
N MET A 197 -1.50 9.28 23.36
CA MET A 197 -0.82 8.18 24.06
C MET A 197 -1.80 7.29 24.83
N ASP A 198 -2.78 7.87 25.51
CA ASP A 198 -3.78 7.13 26.28
C ASP A 198 -4.61 6.22 25.37
N GLU A 199 -5.08 6.72 24.22
CA GLU A 199 -5.81 5.92 23.24
C GLU A 199 -4.95 4.82 22.61
N VAL A 200 -3.72 5.15 22.21
CA VAL A 200 -2.76 4.17 21.69
C VAL A 200 -2.48 3.07 22.72
N ASN A 201 -2.34 3.42 24.00
CA ASN A 201 -2.08 2.46 25.07
C ASN A 201 -3.30 1.56 25.35
N LYS A 202 -4.52 2.11 25.35
CA LYS A 202 -5.75 1.32 25.44
C LYS A 202 -5.81 0.27 24.32
N ILE A 203 -5.51 0.68 23.09
CA ILE A 203 -5.51 -0.22 21.94
C ILE A 203 -4.43 -1.29 22.09
N LYS A 204 -3.21 -0.94 22.53
CA LYS A 204 -2.14 -1.91 22.81
C LYS A 204 -2.54 -2.93 23.86
N GLN A 205 -3.20 -2.50 24.94
CA GLN A 205 -3.68 -3.41 25.98
C GLN A 205 -4.73 -4.38 25.42
N ASN A 206 -5.70 -3.87 24.65
CA ASN A 206 -6.73 -4.68 24.01
C ASN A 206 -6.17 -5.63 22.94
N ALA A 207 -5.16 -5.20 22.19
CA ALA A 207 -4.49 -6.02 21.17
C ALA A 207 -3.61 -7.11 21.80
N GLY A 208 -2.82 -6.77 22.83
CA GLY A 208 -1.99 -7.72 23.58
C GLY A 208 -2.82 -8.79 24.31
N GLN A 209 -4.07 -8.48 24.69
CA GLN A 209 -5.00 -9.47 25.23
C GLN A 209 -5.51 -10.45 24.16
N LYS A 210 -5.53 -10.07 22.88
CA LYS A 210 -5.84 -10.94 21.73
C LYS A 210 -4.63 -11.73 21.22
N GLU A 211 -3.41 -11.25 21.45
CA GLU A 211 -2.16 -11.96 21.11
C GLU A 211 -1.94 -13.24 21.96
N GLY A 212 -2.72 -13.46 23.03
CA GLY A 212 -2.71 -14.71 23.80
C GLY A 212 -3.08 -15.97 23.01
N THR A 213 -3.62 -15.83 21.79
CA THR A 213 -4.00 -16.96 20.92
C THR A 213 -3.07 -17.12 19.71
N TYR A 214 -2.15 -16.17 19.47
CA TYR A 214 -1.10 -16.26 18.44
C TYR A 214 0.28 -16.32 19.10
N VAL A 215 0.44 -17.24 20.03
CA VAL A 215 1.74 -17.63 20.58
C VAL A 215 2.47 -18.43 19.50
N GLY A 216 3.09 -17.73 18.55
CA GLY A 216 3.82 -18.38 17.46
C GLY A 216 5.01 -17.59 16.92
N GLN A 217 4.90 -16.27 16.70
CA GLN A 217 5.92 -15.60 15.86
C GLN A 217 6.24 -14.13 16.17
N GLY A 218 5.65 -13.52 17.20
CA GLY A 218 5.70 -12.06 17.36
C GLY A 218 6.60 -11.48 18.45
N ARG A 219 7.22 -12.29 19.33
CA ARG A 219 8.19 -11.72 20.27
C ARG A 219 9.50 -11.51 19.53
N VAL A 220 10.00 -10.27 19.53
CA VAL A 220 11.42 -9.94 19.29
C VAL A 220 12.25 -10.54 20.42
N GLY A 221 12.23 -11.85 20.50
CA GLY A 221 12.77 -12.70 21.53
C GLY A 221 13.26 -13.93 20.82
N VAL A 222 14.57 -14.00 20.63
CA VAL A 222 15.36 -15.19 20.33
C VAL A 222 14.60 -16.19 19.46
N ARG A 223 14.57 -15.96 18.14
CA ARG A 223 14.11 -17.01 17.21
C ARG A 223 15.06 -18.20 17.40
N PRO A 224 14.56 -19.39 17.79
CA PRO A 224 15.43 -20.56 17.90
C PRO A 224 16.12 -20.79 16.56
N LEU A 225 17.42 -21.08 16.60
CA LEU A 225 18.20 -21.33 15.39
C LEU A 225 17.56 -22.50 14.63
N ALA A 226 16.94 -22.21 13.49
CA ALA A 226 16.37 -23.23 12.62
C ALA A 226 17.47 -23.86 11.78
N LEU A 227 17.26 -25.11 11.36
CA LEU A 227 18.20 -25.83 10.49
C LEU A 227 18.50 -25.04 9.21
N ASP A 228 17.52 -24.29 8.70
CA ASP A 228 17.60 -23.40 7.54
C ASP A 228 18.76 -22.39 7.65
N HIS A 229 19.05 -21.92 8.87
CA HIS A 229 20.15 -20.99 9.11
C HIS A 229 21.54 -21.66 9.04
N LEU A 230 21.62 -22.99 9.17
CA LEU A 230 22.87 -23.76 9.18
C LEU A 230 23.12 -24.52 7.87
N GLN A 231 22.18 -24.51 6.91
CA GLN A 231 22.32 -25.24 5.64
C GLN A 231 23.59 -24.88 4.87
N GLY A 232 23.99 -23.61 4.87
CA GLY A 232 25.24 -23.16 4.24
C GLY A 232 26.48 -23.85 4.80
N ALA A 233 26.55 -24.05 6.11
CA ALA A 233 27.67 -24.75 6.74
C ALA A 233 27.71 -26.23 6.34
N PHE A 234 26.55 -26.89 6.27
CA PHE A 234 26.46 -28.27 5.80
C PHE A 234 26.82 -28.41 4.31
N TYR A 235 26.46 -27.45 3.46
CA TYR A 235 26.88 -27.47 2.06
C TYR A 235 28.39 -27.33 1.89
N ILE A 236 29.02 -26.42 2.65
CA ILE A 236 30.48 -26.28 2.63
C ILE A 236 31.16 -27.58 3.11
N LEU A 237 30.65 -28.18 4.18
CA LEU A 237 31.16 -29.46 4.70
C LEU A 237 31.02 -30.57 3.66
N GLY A 238 29.85 -30.69 3.02
CA GLY A 238 29.59 -31.69 1.99
C GLY A 238 30.50 -31.51 0.77
N CYS A 239 30.65 -30.29 0.26
CA CYS A 239 31.57 -29.99 -0.83
C CYS A 239 33.02 -30.32 -0.47
N GLY A 240 33.47 -29.96 0.74
CA GLY A 240 34.80 -30.29 1.23
C GLY A 240 35.06 -31.79 1.28
N ALA A 241 34.08 -32.56 1.80
CA ALA A 241 34.18 -34.02 1.87
C ALA A 241 34.21 -34.68 0.48
N LEU A 242 33.42 -34.17 -0.48
CA LEU A 242 33.45 -34.66 -1.87
C LEU A 242 34.79 -34.36 -2.55
N LEU A 243 35.34 -33.17 -2.37
CA LEU A 243 36.66 -32.82 -2.92
C LEU A 243 37.77 -33.69 -2.32
N ALA A 244 37.77 -33.88 -0.99
CA ALA A 244 38.73 -34.75 -0.32
C ALA A 244 38.65 -36.20 -0.81
N THR A 245 37.44 -36.73 -0.96
CA THR A 245 37.22 -38.09 -1.49
C THR A 245 37.73 -38.22 -2.93
N ASN A 246 37.50 -37.21 -3.78
CA ASN A 246 38.01 -37.22 -5.14
C ASN A 246 39.55 -37.21 -5.19
N VAL A 247 40.20 -36.38 -4.38
CA VAL A 247 41.67 -36.34 -4.29
C VAL A 247 42.23 -37.70 -3.88
N LEU A 248 41.66 -38.30 -2.83
CA LEU A 248 42.08 -39.61 -2.34
C LEU A 248 41.88 -40.70 -3.40
N PHE A 249 40.76 -40.67 -4.13
CA PHE A 249 40.50 -41.60 -5.22
C PHE A 249 41.51 -41.46 -6.36
N THR A 250 41.86 -40.24 -6.75
CA THR A 250 42.88 -39.99 -7.78
C THR A 250 44.25 -40.48 -7.35
N GLU A 251 44.64 -40.27 -6.10
CA GLU A 251 45.92 -40.75 -5.55
C GLU A 251 46.00 -42.28 -5.53
N ALA A 252 44.94 -42.94 -5.07
CA ALA A 252 44.86 -44.41 -5.07
C ALA A 252 44.98 -45.00 -6.48
N LEU A 253 44.35 -44.37 -7.48
CA LEU A 253 44.45 -44.79 -8.88
C LEU A 253 45.88 -44.62 -9.41
N THR A 254 46.55 -43.51 -9.09
CA THR A 254 47.94 -43.28 -9.51
C THR A 254 48.95 -44.25 -8.88
N LEU A 255 48.67 -44.78 -7.68
CA LEU A 255 49.52 -45.79 -7.04
C LEU A 255 49.35 -47.20 -7.62
N LEU A 256 48.26 -47.44 -8.34
CA LEU A 256 47.91 -48.76 -8.88
C LEU A 256 48.43 -48.98 -10.31
N VAL A 257 48.70 -47.88 -11.03
CA VAL A 257 49.27 -47.86 -12.40
C VAL A 257 50.79 -47.77 -12.34
#